data_AF-A0A550HAD7-F1
#
_entry.id   AF-A0A550HAD7-F1
#
_cell.length_a   1.000
_cell.length_b   1.000
_cell.length_c   1.000
_cell.angle_alpha   90.00
_cell.angle_beta   90.00
_cell.angle_gamma   90.00
#
_symmetry.space_group_name_H-M   'P 1'
#
loop_
_entity.id
_entity.type
_entity.pdbx_description
1 polymer ?
#
loop_
_entity_poly.entity_id
_entity_poly.type
_entity_poly.pdbx_seq_one_letter_code
_entity_poly.pdbx_strand_id
1 'polypeptide(L)'
;MRLTIDTGTDTYEQAIAAVQAAYGLRPVVPADWPEAATVDPRPDPQDLSGYDIGDGWTDQALFRMIASLMPGARAVLRRITDLGGTASYDDVQQHFDGHPTHPIPPSKIGGTLTSFKAVQRRVAPAGTAPLLQRDERARFYRIDHGIAEGLKRAFAVADARPDLLRGEPAGPIT
;
A
#
# COMPACT_ATOMS: atom_id res chain seq x y z
N MET A 1 -21.75 16.26 -30.65
CA MET A 1 -21.69 14.98 -29.92
C MET A 1 -20.82 15.17 -28.69
N ARG A 2 -21.26 14.75 -27.50
CA ARG A 2 -20.50 14.94 -26.24
C ARG A 2 -20.10 13.55 -25.74
N LEU A 3 -18.81 13.24 -25.81
CA LEU A 3 -18.25 12.00 -25.27
C LEU A 3 -17.80 12.28 -23.83
N THR A 4 -18.20 11.45 -22.88
CA THR A 4 -17.72 11.52 -21.50
C THR A 4 -16.89 10.26 -21.27
N ILE A 5 -15.62 10.45 -20.94
CA ILE A 5 -14.69 9.37 -20.60
C ILE A 5 -14.43 9.50 -19.10
N ASP A 6 -14.67 8.44 -18.35
CA ASP A 6 -14.38 8.36 -16.94
C ASP A 6 -12.95 7.84 -16.76
N THR A 7 -12.00 8.73 -16.46
CA THR A 7 -10.59 8.35 -16.29
C THR A 7 -10.32 7.50 -15.05
N GLY A 8 -11.31 7.28 -14.18
CA GLY A 8 -11.23 6.42 -13.01
C GLY A 8 -11.64 4.97 -13.28
N THR A 9 -12.44 4.72 -14.33
CA THR A 9 -12.96 3.38 -14.65
C THR A 9 -12.65 2.93 -16.07
N ASP A 10 -12.61 3.87 -17.02
CA ASP A 10 -12.35 3.57 -18.41
C ASP A 10 -10.85 3.39 -18.62
N THR A 11 -10.50 2.26 -19.20
CA THR A 11 -9.14 2.04 -19.68
C THR A 11 -8.87 2.95 -20.89
N TYR A 12 -7.60 3.27 -21.11
CA TYR A 12 -7.15 4.04 -22.26
C TYR A 12 -7.70 3.50 -23.60
N GLU A 13 -7.73 2.16 -23.73
CA GLU A 13 -8.27 1.47 -24.91
C GLU A 13 -9.79 1.68 -25.08
N GLN A 14 -10.55 1.67 -23.99
CA GLN A 14 -12.00 1.92 -24.02
C GLN A 14 -12.33 3.36 -24.40
N ALA A 15 -11.54 4.31 -23.89
CA ALA A 15 -11.67 5.72 -24.24
C ALA A 15 -11.40 5.96 -25.73
N ILE A 16 -10.35 5.34 -26.29
CA ILE A 16 -10.02 5.44 -27.71
C ILE A 16 -11.08 4.76 -28.58
N ALA A 17 -11.55 3.57 -28.20
CA ALA A 17 -12.61 2.87 -28.93
C ALA A 17 -13.91 3.68 -28.97
N ALA A 18 -14.27 4.35 -27.87
CA ALA A 18 -15.47 5.19 -27.79
C ALA A 18 -15.36 6.43 -28.71
N VAL A 19 -14.17 7.05 -28.78
CA VAL A 19 -13.91 8.15 -29.73
C VAL A 19 -13.96 7.65 -31.17
N GLN A 20 -13.32 6.52 -31.47
CA GLN A 20 -13.30 5.95 -32.83
C GLN A 20 -14.70 5.59 -33.33
N ALA A 21 -15.52 4.97 -32.48
CA ALA A 21 -16.91 4.64 -32.78
C ALA A 21 -17.78 5.88 -32.97
N ALA A 22 -17.60 6.91 -32.15
CA ALA A 22 -18.36 8.15 -32.23
C ALA A 22 -18.07 8.96 -33.52
N TYR A 23 -16.84 8.88 -34.03
CA TYR A 23 -16.38 9.67 -35.18
C TYR A 23 -16.14 8.81 -36.44
N GLY A 24 -16.48 7.52 -36.42
CA GLY A 24 -16.32 6.61 -37.56
C GLY A 24 -14.86 6.43 -38.03
N LEU A 25 -13.90 6.65 -37.13
CA LEU A 25 -12.48 6.58 -37.45
C LEU A 25 -12.03 5.11 -37.46
N ARG A 26 -11.38 4.67 -38.53
CA ARG A 26 -10.68 3.38 -38.53
C ARG A 26 -9.36 3.53 -37.77
N PRO A 27 -8.96 2.54 -36.95
CA PRO A 27 -7.68 2.59 -36.27
C PRO A 27 -6.57 2.53 -37.33
N VAL A 28 -5.90 3.67 -37.54
CA VAL A 28 -4.59 3.72 -38.17
C VAL A 28 -3.64 4.00 -37.02
N VAL A 29 -2.98 2.96 -36.52
CA VAL A 29 -1.81 3.14 -35.66
C VAL A 29 -0.74 3.76 -36.56
N PRO A 30 -0.31 5.01 -36.34
CA PRO A 30 0.77 5.59 -37.12
C PRO A 30 1.99 4.68 -36.99
N ALA A 31 2.69 4.40 -38.10
CA ALA A 31 3.87 3.52 -38.10
C ALA A 31 4.97 3.97 -37.13
N ASP A 32 4.96 5.26 -36.76
CA ASP A 32 5.91 5.90 -35.86
C ASP A 32 5.41 6.00 -34.41
N TRP A 33 4.25 5.40 -34.09
CA TRP A 33 3.76 5.38 -32.72
C TRP A 33 4.60 4.40 -31.89
N PRO A 34 5.14 4.80 -30.73
CA PRO A 34 5.86 3.87 -29.88
C PRO A 34 4.91 2.74 -29.50
N GLU A 35 5.36 1.50 -29.70
CA GLU A 35 4.65 0.33 -29.21
C GLU A 35 4.29 0.58 -27.75
N ALA A 36 3.02 0.37 -27.39
CA ALA A 36 2.57 0.55 -26.02
C ALA A 36 3.53 -0.25 -25.14
N ALA A 37 4.25 0.44 -24.26
CA ALA A 37 5.22 -0.20 -23.40
C ALA A 37 4.53 -1.41 -22.78
N THR A 38 5.08 -2.59 -23.02
CA THR A 38 4.60 -3.82 -22.39
C THR A 38 4.46 -3.50 -20.92
N VAL A 39 3.21 -3.44 -20.43
CA VAL A 39 2.95 -3.15 -19.04
C VAL A 39 3.66 -4.26 -18.29
N ASP A 40 4.74 -3.90 -17.60
CA ASP A 40 5.50 -4.84 -16.79
C ASP A 40 4.49 -5.56 -15.89
N PRO A 41 4.52 -6.91 -15.79
CA PRO A 41 3.54 -7.64 -15.00
C PRO A 41 3.47 -7.01 -13.61
N ARG A 42 2.27 -6.56 -13.20
CA ARG A 42 2.11 -5.95 -11.89
C ARG A 42 2.55 -6.97 -10.84
N PRO A 43 3.39 -6.60 -9.87
CA PRO A 43 3.91 -7.55 -8.89
C PRO A 43 2.77 -8.19 -8.11
N ASP A 44 2.79 -9.53 -7.97
CA ASP A 44 1.85 -10.25 -7.13
C ASP A 44 2.44 -10.39 -5.71
N PRO A 45 1.64 -10.23 -4.64
CA PRO A 45 2.11 -10.55 -3.29
C PRO A 45 2.67 -11.97 -3.13
N GLN A 46 2.29 -12.91 -4.00
CA GLN A 46 2.83 -14.27 -4.01
C GLN A 46 4.30 -14.31 -4.48
N ASP A 47 4.73 -13.32 -5.26
CA ASP A 47 6.12 -13.17 -5.71
C ASP A 47 7.03 -12.64 -4.59
N LEU A 48 6.46 -12.13 -3.49
CA LEU A 48 7.23 -11.74 -2.31
C LEU A 48 7.86 -12.96 -1.64
N SER A 49 9.06 -12.77 -1.09
CA SER A 49 9.80 -13.87 -0.49
C SER A 49 9.07 -14.46 0.73
N GLY A 50 8.97 -15.79 0.75
CA GLY A 50 8.56 -16.56 1.92
C GLY A 50 9.70 -16.85 2.90
N TYR A 51 10.91 -16.36 2.60
CA TYR A 51 12.07 -16.55 3.45
C TYR A 51 11.96 -15.67 4.70
N ASP A 52 12.45 -16.21 5.82
CA ASP A 52 12.55 -15.43 7.07
C ASP A 52 13.59 -14.33 6.88
N ILE A 53 13.15 -13.09 7.05
CA ILE A 53 13.96 -11.88 6.95
C ILE A 53 14.32 -11.32 8.33
N GLY A 54 13.85 -11.97 9.41
CA GLY A 54 14.17 -11.62 10.79
C GLY A 54 12.99 -11.85 11.72
N ASP A 55 13.29 -12.46 12.87
CA ASP A 55 12.34 -12.69 13.97
C ASP A 55 11.02 -13.38 13.56
N GLY A 56 11.05 -14.22 12.52
CA GLY A 56 9.89 -14.95 12.01
C GLY A 56 9.03 -14.17 11.00
N TRP A 57 9.49 -12.99 10.57
CA TRP A 57 8.82 -12.21 9.53
C TRP A 57 9.27 -12.66 8.14
N THR A 58 8.33 -12.68 7.21
CA THR A 58 8.57 -12.86 5.77
C THR A 58 7.98 -11.68 5.02
N ASP A 59 8.44 -11.40 3.79
CA ASP A 59 7.86 -10.32 2.99
C ASP A 59 6.35 -10.53 2.76
N GLN A 60 5.91 -11.78 2.57
CA GLN A 60 4.49 -12.13 2.46
C GLN A 60 3.69 -11.87 3.75
N ALA A 61 4.28 -12.13 4.93
CA ALA A 61 3.64 -11.82 6.21
C ALA A 61 3.52 -10.31 6.43
N LEU A 62 4.52 -9.54 6.00
CA LEU A 62 4.52 -8.08 6.05
C LEU A 62 3.46 -7.49 5.10
N PHE A 63 3.31 -8.01 3.89
CA PHE A 63 2.23 -7.58 3.00
C PHE A 63 0.85 -7.86 3.59
N ARG A 64 0.63 -9.06 4.15
CA ARG A 64 -0.64 -9.41 4.83
C ARG A 64 -0.94 -8.49 6.00
N MET A 65 0.09 -8.09 6.75
CA MET A 65 -0.03 -7.07 7.80
C MET A 65 -0.51 -5.74 7.21
N ILE A 66 0.16 -5.21 6.18
CA ILE A 66 -0.20 -3.95 5.51
C ILE A 66 -1.63 -3.99 4.96
N ALA A 67 -2.02 -5.07 4.27
CA ALA A 67 -3.34 -5.22 3.70
C ALA A 67 -4.45 -5.26 4.78
N SER A 68 -4.15 -5.85 5.94
CA SER A 68 -5.10 -5.99 7.06
C SER A 68 -5.21 -4.75 7.93
N LEU A 69 -4.31 -3.77 7.78
CA LEU A 69 -4.33 -2.53 8.55
C LEU A 69 -5.35 -1.52 8.00
N MET A 70 -6.01 -0.81 8.92
CA MET A 70 -6.79 0.36 8.57
C MET A 70 -5.91 1.43 7.90
N PRO A 71 -6.45 2.26 6.98
CA PRO A 71 -5.65 3.22 6.21
C PRO A 71 -4.75 4.13 7.05
N GLY A 72 -5.27 4.71 8.15
CA GLY A 72 -4.45 5.56 9.02
C GLY A 72 -3.31 4.81 9.70
N ALA A 73 -3.53 3.54 10.05
CA ALA A 73 -2.51 2.69 10.66
C ALA A 73 -1.45 2.33 9.64
N ARG A 74 -1.87 1.97 8.44
CA ARG A 74 -0.98 1.74 7.30
C ARG A 74 -0.11 2.97 6.99
N ALA A 75 -0.69 4.18 7.01
CA ALA A 75 0.04 5.41 6.79
C ALA A 75 1.11 5.66 7.87
N VAL A 76 0.78 5.45 9.15
CA VAL A 76 1.75 5.57 10.25
C VAL A 76 2.89 4.55 10.11
N LEU A 77 2.57 3.30 9.76
CA LEU A 77 3.59 2.27 9.51
C LEU A 77 4.52 2.67 8.38
N ARG A 78 3.94 3.13 7.26
CA ARG A 78 4.69 3.62 6.11
C ARG A 78 5.65 4.74 6.49
N ARG A 79 5.18 5.74 7.25
CA ARG A 79 6.02 6.85 7.70
C ARG A 79 7.23 6.39 8.51
N ILE A 80 7.04 5.43 9.42
CA ILE A 80 8.14 4.88 10.23
C ILE A 80 9.12 4.11 9.32
N THR A 81 8.63 3.34 8.36
CA THR A 81 9.44 2.62 7.38
C THR A 81 10.24 3.57 6.48
N ASP A 82 9.63 4.66 6.00
CA ASP A 82 10.28 5.67 5.16
C ASP A 82 11.42 6.39 5.90
N LEU A 83 11.31 6.52 7.22
CA LEU A 83 12.36 7.03 8.10
C LEU A 83 13.44 5.97 8.46
N GLY A 84 13.44 4.83 7.76
CA GLY A 84 14.43 3.76 7.96
C GLY A 84 14.12 2.85 9.15
N GLY A 85 12.87 2.83 9.62
CA GLY A 85 12.41 1.97 10.72
C GLY A 85 12.61 2.57 12.11
N THR A 86 13.31 3.70 12.24
CA THR A 86 13.42 4.44 13.51
C THR A 86 12.86 5.85 13.35
N ALA A 87 11.85 6.20 14.14
CA ALA A 87 11.18 7.50 14.04
C ALA A 87 10.82 8.03 15.43
N SER A 88 11.03 9.33 15.67
CA SER A 88 10.55 9.93 16.92
C SER A 88 9.02 10.07 16.88
N TYR A 89 8.40 10.16 18.06
CA TYR A 89 6.95 10.39 18.15
C TYR A 89 6.56 11.73 17.53
N ASP A 90 7.42 12.74 17.71
CA ASP A 90 7.19 14.08 17.21
C ASP A 90 7.32 14.12 15.68
N ASP A 91 8.27 13.39 15.07
CA ASP A 91 8.39 13.28 13.59
C ASP A 91 7.15 12.65 12.95
N VAL A 92 6.57 11.65 13.62
CA VAL A 92 5.34 11.00 13.16
C VAL A 92 4.15 11.95 13.35
N GLN A 93 4.03 12.61 14.51
CA GLN A 93 2.96 13.57 14.77
C GLN A 93 2.97 14.75 13.80
N GLN A 94 4.14 15.37 13.60
CA GLN A 94 4.31 16.51 12.71
C GLN A 94 4.01 16.14 11.25
N HIS A 95 4.34 14.92 10.82
CA HIS A 95 4.02 14.48 9.47
C HIS A 95 2.51 14.40 9.22
N PHE A 96 1.73 13.97 10.22
CA PHE A 96 0.28 13.81 10.07
C PHE A 96 -0.52 15.07 10.41
N ASP A 97 0.10 16.04 11.09
CA ASP A 97 -0.51 17.34 11.35
C ASP A 97 -0.66 18.12 10.03
N GLY A 98 -1.91 18.35 9.62
CA GLY A 98 -2.20 19.01 8.34
C GLY A 98 -1.82 18.22 7.07
N HIS A 99 -1.58 16.90 7.16
CA HIS A 99 -1.23 16.09 5.98
C HIS A 99 -2.34 16.14 4.90
N PRO A 100 -2.01 16.40 3.62
CA PRO A 100 -3.01 16.73 2.60
C PRO A 100 -3.98 15.57 2.28
N THR A 101 -3.51 14.32 2.37
CA THR A 101 -4.31 13.14 1.99
C THR A 101 -4.77 12.29 3.17
N HIS A 102 -4.09 12.38 4.32
CA HIS A 102 -4.27 11.47 5.46
C HIS A 102 -4.00 12.20 6.78
N PRO A 103 -4.74 13.28 7.11
CA PRO A 103 -4.53 13.94 8.39
C PRO A 103 -4.93 13.00 9.52
N ILE A 104 -4.03 12.81 10.49
CA ILE A 104 -4.30 12.03 11.71
C ILE A 104 -4.06 12.96 12.89
N PRO A 105 -5.10 13.31 13.67
CA PRO A 105 -4.91 14.12 14.87
C PRO A 105 -3.90 13.44 15.81
N PRO A 106 -2.96 14.19 16.43
CA PRO A 106 -1.96 13.61 17.33
C PRO A 106 -2.56 12.74 18.44
N SER A 107 -3.73 13.12 18.96
CA SER A 107 -4.49 12.35 19.96
C SER A 107 -4.98 10.99 19.48
N LYS A 108 -5.09 10.77 18.16
CA LYS A 108 -5.55 9.52 17.55
C LYS A 108 -4.40 8.61 17.09
N ILE A 109 -3.18 9.11 16.95
CA ILE A 109 -2.01 8.31 16.50
C ILE A 109 -1.78 7.13 17.44
N GLY A 110 -1.89 7.34 18.76
CA GLY A 110 -1.79 6.27 19.75
C GLY A 110 -2.83 5.15 19.55
N GLY A 111 -4.09 5.51 19.25
CA GLY A 111 -5.16 4.55 18.97
C GLY A 111 -4.96 3.82 17.64
N THR A 112 -4.47 4.52 16.63
CA THR A 112 -4.09 3.96 15.33
C THR A 112 -3.03 2.85 15.47
N LEU A 113 -2.05 3.04 16.36
CA LEU A 113 -1.00 2.05 16.65
C LEU A 113 -1.48 0.83 17.44
N THR A 114 -2.57 0.93 18.20
CA THR A 114 -3.18 -0.22 18.88
C THR A 114 -3.65 -1.28 17.88
N SER A 115 -4.06 -0.86 16.68
CA SER A 115 -4.44 -1.79 15.61
C SER A 115 -3.26 -2.68 15.15
N PHE A 116 -2.01 -2.23 15.28
CA PHE A 116 -0.84 -3.03 14.88
C PHE A 116 -0.73 -4.29 15.74
N LYS A 117 -0.86 -4.15 17.07
CA LYS A 117 -0.81 -5.32 17.97
C LYS A 117 -1.95 -6.29 17.68
N ALA A 118 -3.14 -5.78 17.39
CA ALA A 118 -4.31 -6.60 17.09
C ALA A 118 -4.14 -7.37 15.77
N VAL A 119 -3.71 -6.70 14.70
CA VAL A 119 -3.49 -7.33 13.40
C VAL A 119 -2.32 -8.29 13.46
N GLN A 120 -1.22 -7.93 14.12
CA GLN A 120 -0.06 -8.81 14.28
C GLN A 120 -0.46 -10.16 14.90
N ARG A 121 -1.25 -10.16 15.98
CA ARG A 121 -1.72 -11.40 16.61
C ARG A 121 -2.52 -12.30 15.66
N ARG A 122 -3.14 -11.73 14.63
CA ARG A 122 -3.95 -12.46 13.66
C ARG A 122 -3.13 -12.99 12.48
N VAL A 123 -2.11 -12.25 12.05
CA VAL A 123 -1.40 -12.50 10.78
C VAL A 123 0.02 -13.02 10.95
N ALA A 124 0.67 -12.72 12.09
CA ALA A 124 2.04 -13.12 12.33
C ALA A 124 2.11 -14.60 12.75
N PRO A 125 3.10 -15.36 12.26
CA PRO A 125 3.38 -16.71 12.74
C PRO A 125 3.55 -16.77 14.27
N ALA A 126 3.24 -17.91 14.87
CA ALA A 126 3.46 -18.12 16.30
C ALA A 126 4.95 -17.92 16.65
N GLY A 127 5.22 -17.15 17.72
CA GLY A 127 6.59 -16.86 18.17
C GLY A 127 7.26 -15.64 17.49
N THR A 128 6.60 -15.00 16.54
CA THR A 128 7.14 -13.80 15.85
C THR A 128 7.29 -12.62 16.81
N ALA A 129 8.42 -11.92 16.77
CA ALA A 129 8.64 -10.73 17.59
C ALA A 129 7.68 -9.57 17.20
N PRO A 130 7.40 -8.63 18.13
CA PRO A 130 6.64 -7.42 17.81
C PRO A 130 7.20 -6.68 16.60
N LEU A 131 6.37 -6.42 15.58
CA LEU A 131 6.77 -5.68 14.37
C LEU A 131 7.28 -4.28 14.73
N LEU A 132 6.58 -3.65 15.66
CA LEU A 132 6.84 -2.29 16.11
C LEU A 132 7.17 -2.30 17.60
N GLN A 133 8.38 -1.90 17.92
CA GLN A 133 8.82 -1.62 19.27
C GLN A 133 8.59 -0.14 19.59
N ARG A 134 8.20 0.14 20.82
CA ARG A 134 7.96 1.49 21.33
C ARG A 134 8.88 1.71 22.50
N ASP A 135 9.84 2.61 22.34
CA ASP A 135 10.61 3.14 23.47
C ASP A 135 9.85 4.35 24.01
N GLU A 136 9.08 4.14 25.08
CA GLU A 136 8.29 5.20 25.70
C GLU A 136 9.17 6.23 26.42
N ARG A 137 10.36 5.83 26.89
CA ARG A 137 11.28 6.74 27.61
C ARG A 137 11.98 7.67 26.64
N ALA A 138 12.51 7.13 25.55
CA ALA A 138 13.17 7.90 24.51
C ALA A 138 12.17 8.52 23.52
N ARG A 139 10.89 8.13 23.56
CA ARG A 139 9.81 8.55 22.64
C ARG A 139 10.13 8.21 21.17
N PHE A 140 10.59 6.99 20.93
CA PHE A 140 10.87 6.47 19.59
C PHE A 140 10.04 5.23 19.25
N TYR A 141 9.72 5.14 17.96
CA TYR A 141 9.29 3.94 17.28
C TYR A 141 10.49 3.24 16.67
N ARG A 142 10.57 1.92 16.80
CA ARG A 142 11.63 1.10 16.21
C ARG A 142 11.07 -0.14 15.53
N ILE A 143 11.53 -0.37 14.32
CA ILE A 143 11.36 -1.58 13.52
C ILE A 143 12.78 -2.06 13.22
N ASP A 144 13.02 -3.38 13.30
CA ASP A 144 14.32 -3.92 12.91
C ASP A 144 14.65 -3.56 11.46
N HIS A 145 15.93 -3.36 11.17
CA HIS A 145 16.36 -2.92 9.84
C HIS A 145 15.98 -3.93 8.74
N GLY A 146 16.16 -5.24 8.97
CA GLY A 146 15.80 -6.26 7.99
C GLY A 146 14.30 -6.28 7.71
N ILE A 147 13.50 -6.11 8.77
CA ILE A 147 12.05 -5.99 8.68
C ILE A 147 11.63 -4.70 7.96
N ALA A 148 12.30 -3.57 8.20
CA ALA A 148 12.02 -2.30 7.53
C ALA A 148 12.26 -2.38 6.02
N GLU A 149 13.33 -3.05 5.58
CA GLU A 149 13.57 -3.31 4.15
C GLU A 149 12.49 -4.23 3.53
N GLY A 150 12.03 -5.24 4.27
CA GLY A 150 10.89 -6.04 3.85
C GLY A 150 9.59 -5.24 3.74
N LEU A 151 9.35 -4.32 4.68
CA LEU A 151 8.20 -3.42 4.63
C LEU A 151 8.26 -2.50 3.41
N LYS A 152 9.43 -1.97 3.03
CA LYS A 152 9.58 -1.17 1.80
C LYS A 152 9.16 -1.96 0.57
N ARG A 153 9.61 -3.22 0.45
CA ARG A 153 9.20 -4.10 -0.66
C ARG A 153 7.70 -4.38 -0.65
N ALA A 154 7.14 -4.70 0.52
CA ALA A 154 5.71 -4.95 0.66
C ALA A 154 4.86 -3.70 0.35
N PHE A 155 5.30 -2.50 0.73
CA PHE A 155 4.66 -1.25 0.36
C PHE A 155 4.74 -0.96 -1.14
N ALA A 156 5.85 -1.29 -1.81
CA ALA A 156 5.95 -1.17 -3.26
C ALA A 156 4.89 -2.04 -3.98
N VAL A 157 4.66 -3.27 -3.51
CA VAL A 157 3.58 -4.12 -4.02
C VAL A 157 2.21 -3.51 -3.70
N ALA A 158 2.01 -3.01 -2.48
CA ALA A 158 0.76 -2.35 -2.08
C ALA A 158 0.42 -1.13 -2.94
N ASP A 159 1.42 -0.35 -3.33
CA ASP A 159 1.27 0.83 -4.20
C ASP A 159 0.96 0.42 -5.65
N ALA A 160 1.57 -0.67 -6.14
CA ALA A 160 1.30 -1.23 -7.46
C ALA A 160 -0.06 -1.97 -7.52
N ARG A 161 -0.55 -2.46 -6.37
CA ARG A 161 -1.77 -3.26 -6.22
C ARG A 161 -2.70 -2.70 -5.13
N PRO A 162 -3.20 -1.45 -5.28
CA PRO A 162 -4.10 -0.87 -4.30
C PRO A 162 -5.43 -1.64 -4.20
N ASP A 163 -5.79 -2.40 -5.24
CA ASP A 163 -6.92 -3.32 -5.28
C ASP A 163 -6.84 -4.41 -4.19
N LEU A 164 -5.62 -4.82 -3.82
CA LEU A 164 -5.39 -5.87 -2.82
C LEU A 164 -5.41 -5.36 -1.37
N LEU A 165 -5.53 -4.04 -1.18
CA LEU A 165 -5.52 -3.41 0.13
C LEU A 165 -6.91 -3.29 0.77
N ARG A 166 -7.95 -3.86 0.12
CA ARG A 166 -9.33 -3.93 0.61
C ARG A 166 -9.68 -5.30 1.15
N GLY A 167 -10.22 -5.30 2.38
CA GLY A 167 -11.30 -6.20 2.75
C GLY A 167 -12.63 -5.47 2.59
N GLU A 168 -13.25 -5.54 1.41
CA GLU A 168 -14.70 -5.38 1.26
C GLU A 168 -15.26 -6.77 0.93
N PRO A 169 -16.40 -7.17 1.52
CA PRO A 169 -17.04 -8.43 1.15
C PRO A 169 -17.34 -8.41 -0.34
N ALA A 170 -17.10 -9.53 -1.02
CA ALA A 170 -17.77 -9.78 -2.27
C ALA A 170 -19.27 -9.56 -2.01
N GLY A 171 -19.82 -8.48 -2.56
CA GLY A 171 -21.27 -8.31 -2.59
C GLY A 171 -21.88 -9.55 -3.25
N PRO A 172 -23.04 -10.02 -2.78
CA PRO A 172 -23.64 -11.21 -3.36
C PRO A 172 -23.88 -10.95 -4.85
N ILE A 173 -23.28 -11.81 -5.66
CA ILE A 173 -23.61 -11.95 -7.07
C ILE A 173 -25.09 -12.35 -7.08
N THR A 174 -25.95 -11.46 -7.59
CA THR A 174 -27.36 -11.76 -7.85
C THR A 174 -27.56 -11.76 -9.34
#